data_AF-A0A8S2Z4C3-F1
#
_entry.id   AF-A0A8S2Z4C3-F1
#
_cell.length_a   1.000
_cell.length_b   1.000
_cell.length_c   1.000
_cell.angle_alpha   90.00
_cell.angle_beta   90.00
_cell.angle_gamma   90.00
#
_symmetry.space_group_name_H-M   'P 1'
#
loop_
_entity.id
_entity.type
_entity.pdbx_description
1 polymer ?
#
loop_
_entity_poly.entity_id
_entity_poly.type
_entity_poly.pdbx_seq_one_letter_code
_entity_poly.pdbx_strand_id
1 'polypeptide(L)' 'PPGIGKTLLAKAVAAEAGVPFLYMAGSEFVEVIGGLGAARVRDLFREAHKRSPCIIYIDEIDA' A
#
# COMPACT_ATOMS: atom_id res chain seq x y z
N PRO A 1 9.00 14.54 -5.40
CA PRO A 1 8.59 15.63 -4.48
C PRO A 1 7.36 15.26 -3.63
N PRO A 2 7.46 15.40 -2.29
CA PRO A 2 6.33 15.27 -1.38
C PRO A 2 5.30 16.38 -1.64
N GLY A 3 4.04 16.15 -1.27
CA GLY A 3 3.01 17.20 -1.26
C GLY A 3 2.28 17.48 -2.58
N ILE A 4 2.60 16.78 -3.69
CA ILE A 4 1.89 16.98 -4.98
C ILE A 4 0.55 16.22 -5.09
N GLY A 5 0.04 15.68 -3.98
CA GLY A 5 -1.28 15.02 -3.94
C GLY A 5 -1.35 13.59 -4.48
N LYS A 6 -0.23 12.85 -4.61
CA LYS A 6 -0.23 11.45 -5.10
C LYS A 6 -1.16 10.54 -4.28
N THR A 7 -1.04 10.60 -2.95
CA THR A 7 -1.88 9.82 -2.03
C THR A 7 -3.35 10.22 -2.12
N LEU A 8 -3.63 11.51 -2.34
CA LEU A 8 -4.99 12.03 -2.52
C LEU A 8 -5.60 11.50 -3.82
N LEU A 9 -4.84 11.52 -4.91
CA LEU A 9 -5.25 10.98 -6.20
C LEU A 9 -5.55 9.48 -6.11
N ALA A 10 -4.68 8.70 -5.47
CA ALA A 10 -4.88 7.26 -5.31
C ALA A 10 -6.14 6.92 -4.51
N LYS A 11 -6.41 7.67 -3.43
CA LYS A 11 -7.65 7.54 -2.65
C LYS A 11 -8.88 7.93 -3.47
N ALA A 12 -8.80 9.00 -4.25
CA ALA A 12 -9.90 9.44 -5.11
C ALA A 12 -10.24 8.38 -6.16
N VAL A 13 -9.23 7.75 -6.78
CA VAL A 13 -9.44 6.65 -7.74
C VAL A 13 -10.13 5.45 -7.08
N ALA A 14 -9.73 5.05 -5.87
CA ALA A 14 -10.37 3.95 -5.16
C ALA A 14 -11.83 4.27 -4.77
N ALA A 15 -12.07 5.50 -4.32
CA ALA A 15 -13.41 5.97 -3.98
C ALA A 15 -14.33 5.99 -5.22
N GLU A 16 -13.84 6.51 -6.35
CA GLU A 16 -14.59 6.57 -7.61
C GLU A 16 -14.88 5.16 -8.16
N ALA A 17 -13.92 4.24 -8.02
CA ALA A 17 -14.11 2.84 -8.40
C ALA A 17 -14.97 2.05 -7.39
N GLY A 18 -15.25 2.60 -6.20
CA GLY A 18 -16.00 1.92 -5.14
C GLY A 18 -15.29 0.69 -4.58
N VAL A 19 -13.95 0.65 -4.62
CA VAL A 19 -13.15 -0.51 -4.22
C VAL A 19 -12.36 -0.24 -2.93
N PRO A 20 -12.03 -1.27 -2.13
CA PRO A 20 -11.17 -1.10 -0.96
C PRO A 20 -9.81 -0.50 -1.33
N PHE A 21 -9.32 0.40 -0.47
CA PHE A 21 -8.00 1.02 -0.56
C PHE A 21 -7.10 0.47 0.54
N LEU A 22 -6.11 -0.33 0.18
CA LEU A 22 -5.11 -0.87 1.09
C LEU A 22 -3.85 0.00 1.00
N TYR A 23 -3.43 0.59 2.11
CA TYR A 23 -2.30 1.50 2.19
C TYR A 23 -1.14 0.85 2.96
N MET A 24 0.08 1.03 2.49
CA MET A 24 1.31 0.69 3.22
C MET A 24 2.41 1.71 2.93
N ALA A 25 3.16 2.12 3.95
CA ALA A 25 4.35 2.95 3.74
C ALA A 25 5.57 2.08 3.41
N GLY A 26 6.43 2.55 2.50
CA GLY A 26 7.64 1.84 2.07
C GLY A 26 8.60 1.54 3.22
N SER A 27 8.66 2.46 4.19
CA SER A 27 9.41 2.30 5.44
C SER A 27 8.97 1.09 6.27
N GLU A 28 7.75 0.56 6.10
CA GLU A 28 7.31 -0.66 6.78
C GLU A 28 7.97 -1.93 6.22
N PHE A 29 8.62 -1.85 5.05
CA PHE A 29 9.40 -2.95 4.50
C PHE A 29 10.86 -2.94 4.96
N VAL A 30 11.36 -1.80 5.42
CA VAL A 30 12.74 -1.63 5.87
C VAL A 30 12.84 -2.03 7.34
N GLU A 31 13.54 -3.12 7.62
CA GLU A 31 13.70 -3.61 8.99
C GLU A 31 15.14 -3.85 9.40
N VAL A 32 15.41 -3.63 10.69
CA VAL A 32 16.69 -3.92 11.37
C VAL A 32 16.86 -5.43 11.63
N ILE A 33 15.74 -6.17 11.71
CA ILE A 33 15.70 -7.60 11.99
C ILE A 33 15.16 -8.32 10.73
N GLY A 34 15.94 -9.26 10.19
CA GLY A 34 15.63 -9.89 8.92
C GLY A 34 14.30 -10.66 8.91
N GLY A 35 13.47 -10.43 7.89
CA GLY A 35 12.36 -11.31 7.49
C GLY A 35 10.94 -10.81 7.77
N LEU A 36 10.74 -9.83 8.67
CA LEU A 36 9.40 -9.32 8.98
C LEU A 36 8.83 -8.49 7.82
N GLY A 37 9.64 -7.66 7.16
CA GLY A 37 9.22 -6.86 6.00
C GLY A 37 8.64 -7.74 4.88
N ALA A 38 9.30 -8.87 4.57
CA ALA A 38 8.81 -9.85 3.61
C ALA A 38 7.52 -10.57 4.07
N ALA A 39 7.30 -10.72 5.38
CA ALA A 39 6.03 -11.24 5.91
C ALA A 39 4.89 -10.23 5.70
N ARG A 40 5.12 -8.95 5.99
CA ARG A 40 4.11 -7.88 5.77
C ARG A 40 3.67 -7.76 4.31
N VAL A 41 4.62 -7.84 3.36
CA VAL A 41 4.28 -7.88 1.92
C VAL A 41 3.34 -9.04 1.65
N ARG A 42 3.69 -10.26 2.10
CA ARG A 42 2.86 -11.45 1.87
C ARG A 42 1.47 -11.32 2.47
N ASP A 43 1.36 -10.74 3.67
CA ASP A 43 0.08 -10.55 4.33
C ASP A 43 -0.77 -9.46 3.66
N LEU A 44 -0.16 -8.36 3.19
CA LEU A 44 -0.83 -7.33 2.37
C LEU A 44 -1.44 -7.93 1.11
N PHE A 45 -0.68 -8.70 0.34
CA PHE A 45 -1.19 -9.34 -0.87
C PHE A 45 -2.24 -10.43 -0.57
N ARG A 46 -2.09 -11.17 0.54
CA ARG A 46 -3.11 -12.14 0.98
C ARG A 46 -4.44 -11.44 1.30
N GLU A 47 -4.38 -10.27 1.94
CA GLU A 47 -5.58 -9.50 2.26
C GLU A 47 -6.20 -8.86 1.01
N ALA A 48 -5.37 -8.34 0.10
CA ALA A 48 -5.81 -7.81 -1.18
C ALA A 48 -6.57 -8.86 -2.01
N HIS A 49 -6.08 -10.11 -2.01
CA HIS A 49 -6.75 -11.20 -2.71
C HIS A 49 -8.16 -11.48 -2.16
N LYS A 50 -8.33 -11.46 -0.83
CA LYS A 50 -9.64 -11.65 -0.18
C LYS A 50 -10.61 -10.48 -0.45
N ARG A 51 -10.07 -9.28 -0.68
CA ARG A 51 -10.84 -8.04 -0.88
C ARG A 51 -10.96 -7.65 -2.35
N SER A 52 -10.64 -8.54 -3.28
CA SER A 52 -10.71 -8.25 -4.71
C SER A 52 -12.16 -7.95 -5.15
N PRO A 53 -12.41 -6.93 -5.99
CA PRO A 53 -11.44 -5.98 -6.56
C PRO A 53 -11.00 -4.93 -5.53
N CYS A 54 -9.70 -4.58 -5.48
CA CYS A 54 -9.16 -3.54 -4.59
C CYS A 54 -7.94 -2.81 -5.20
N ILE A 55 -7.56 -1.70 -4.57
CA ILE A 55 -6.33 -0.96 -4.87
C ILE A 55 -5.35 -1.12 -3.71
N ILE A 56 -4.13 -1.56 -4.01
CA ILE A 56 -2.99 -1.48 -3.11
C ILE A 56 -2.19 -0.23 -3.46
N TYR A 57 -1.97 0.64 -2.48
CA TYR A 57 -1.11 1.82 -2.61
C TYR A 57 0.07 1.69 -1.65
N ILE A 58 1.27 1.71 -2.23
CA ILE A 58 2.53 1.73 -1.50
C ILE A 58 3.14 3.11 -1.67
N ASP A 59 3.27 3.87 -0.58
CA ASP A 59 3.92 5.19 -0.59
C ASP A 59 5.41 5.07 -0.26
N GLU A 60 6.22 6.05 -0.66
CA GLU A 60 7.63 6.19 -0.24
C GLU A 60 8.50 4.91 -0.41
N ILE A 61 8.34 4.18 -1.52
CA ILE A 61 9.15 2.97 -1.78
C ILE A 61 10.62 3.26 -2.10
N ASP A 62 10.89 4.49 -2.53
CA ASP A 62 12.18 5.01 -2.98
C ASP A 62 12.95 5.78 -1.90
N ALA A 63 12.37 5.93 -0.70
CA ALA A 63 12.97 6.59 0.45
C ALA A 63 13.75 5.62 1.36
#